data_AF-A0A2T6DAD8-F1
#
_entry.id   AF-A0A2T6DAD8-F1
#
_cell.length_a   1.000
_cell.length_b   1.000
_cell.length_c   1.000
_cell.angle_alpha   90.00
_cell.angle_beta   90.00
_cell.angle_gamma   90.00
#
_symmetry.space_group_name_H-M   'P 1'
#
loop_
_entity.id
_entity.type
_entity.pdbx_description
1 polymer ?
#
loop_
_entity_poly.entity_id
_entity_poly.type
_entity_poly.pdbx_seq_one_letter_code
_entity_poly.pdbx_strand_id
1 'polypeptide(L)'
;MNRIPVSRRNSRGFSLIELLAVITVMAVVSTLITPSFSSMLLSVKVRQASGQIASLIERARLEAGTHNRPIELRFYREANGGHYTGMQLFILRDAGMVAHTPFIRLPEGTAIANDTRSSLLQEPGLGAGTTGAWTYRSFEVASDGETNLPRRELSLCLAVGSVQEINASANGAKDAPGLFAVLIDPVVASTRVVGR
;
A
#
# COMPACT_ATOMS: atom_id res chain seq x y z
N MET A 1 67.07 -19.61 42.76
CA MET A 1 65.80 -18.86 42.68
C MET A 1 65.90 -17.81 41.58
N ASN A 2 65.12 -17.92 40.49
CA ASN A 2 65.06 -16.91 39.43
C ASN A 2 63.70 -16.19 39.49
N ARG A 3 63.68 -14.87 39.66
CA ARG A 3 62.43 -14.08 39.70
C ARG A 3 62.10 -13.60 38.28
N ILE A 4 60.96 -14.05 37.75
CA ILE A 4 60.44 -13.59 36.46
C ILE A 4 59.85 -12.18 36.64
N PRO A 5 60.27 -11.16 35.88
CA PRO A 5 59.70 -9.83 35.96
C PRO A 5 58.31 -9.81 35.31
N VAL A 6 57.29 -9.46 36.09
CA VAL A 6 55.93 -9.26 35.59
C VAL A 6 55.84 -7.87 34.97
N SER A 7 55.81 -7.81 33.64
CA SER A 7 55.53 -6.58 32.88
C SER A 7 54.11 -6.11 33.21
N ARG A 8 53.99 -5.01 33.96
CA ARG A 8 52.70 -4.33 34.19
C ARG A 8 52.27 -3.67 32.89
N ARG A 9 51.32 -4.30 32.20
CA ARG A 9 50.59 -3.68 31.10
C ARG A 9 49.85 -2.47 31.66
N ASN A 10 50.18 -1.28 31.17
CA ASN A 10 49.59 -0.03 31.63
C ASN A 10 48.15 0.06 31.07
N SER A 11 47.16 -0.32 31.88
CA SER A 11 45.75 -0.18 31.54
C SER A 11 45.39 1.30 31.52
N ARG A 12 45.47 1.93 30.34
CA ARG A 12 45.04 3.32 30.14
C ARG A 12 43.51 3.33 30.11
N GLY A 13 42.89 3.80 31.17
CA GLY A 13 41.46 4.09 31.21
C GLY A 13 41.13 5.38 30.45
N PHE A 14 39.90 5.49 29.96
CA PHE A 14 39.39 6.71 29.34
C PHE A 14 39.29 7.84 30.37
N SER A 15 39.72 9.05 29.98
CA SER A 15 39.58 10.23 30.84
C SER A 15 38.13 10.72 30.88
N LEU A 16 37.73 11.37 31.97
CA LEU A 16 36.38 11.95 32.13
C LEU A 16 36.07 12.94 30.99
N ILE A 17 37.06 13.75 30.60
CA ILE A 17 36.92 14.70 29.47
C ILE A 17 36.73 13.98 28.13
N GLU A 18 37.31 12.79 27.98
CA GLU A 18 37.23 11.99 26.76
C GLU A 18 35.83 11.37 26.64
N LEU A 19 35.27 10.92 27.76
CA LEU A 19 33.87 10.46 27.83
C LEU A 19 32.90 11.61 27.52
N LEU A 20 33.14 12.80 28.08
CA LEU A 20 32.32 13.99 27.80
C LEU A 20 32.37 14.38 26.32
N ALA A 21 33.56 14.39 25.71
CA ALA A 21 33.71 14.67 24.30
C ALA A 21 32.96 13.66 23.43
N VAL A 22 33.06 12.36 23.75
CA VAL A 22 32.35 11.29 23.01
C VAL A 22 30.83 11.45 23.10
N ILE A 23 30.27 11.68 24.29
CA ILE A 23 28.81 11.85 24.43
C ILE A 23 28.32 13.12 23.72
N THR A 24 29.11 14.21 23.71
CA THR A 24 28.76 15.44 23.00
C THR A 24 28.75 15.20 21.49
N VAL A 25 29.76 14.53 20.95
CA VAL A 25 29.80 14.16 19.52
C VAL A 25 28.65 13.23 19.18
N MET A 26 28.37 12.21 20.01
CA MET A 26 27.23 11.31 19.80
C MET A 26 25.88 12.05 19.82
N ALA A 27 25.69 13.02 20.72
CA ALA A 27 24.47 13.81 20.79
C ALA A 27 24.27 14.65 19.51
N VAL A 28 25.32 15.30 19.01
CA VAL A 28 25.28 16.08 17.77
C VAL A 28 25.03 15.18 16.56
N VAL A 29 25.69 14.03 16.47
CA VAL A 29 25.47 13.09 15.35
C VAL A 29 24.06 12.50 15.39
N SER A 30 23.52 12.22 16.58
CA SER A 30 22.17 11.65 16.72
C SER A 30 21.07 12.59 16.24
N THR A 31 21.21 13.90 16.43
CA THR A 31 20.21 14.87 15.96
C THR A 31 20.18 15.02 14.44
N LEU A 32 21.30 14.73 13.76
CA LEU A 32 21.42 14.85 12.30
C LEU A 32 20.84 13.65 11.53
N ILE A 33 20.68 12.48 12.16
CA ILE A 33 20.32 11.22 11.49
C ILE A 33 18.79 11.00 11.40
N THR A 34 17.99 11.67 12.24
CA THR A 34 16.54 11.44 12.37
C THR A 34 15.68 11.62 11.10
N PRO A 35 15.90 12.59 10.17
CA PRO A 35 14.90 12.90 9.16
C PRO A 35 14.73 11.86 8.03
N SER A 36 15.69 10.95 7.80
CA SER A 36 15.68 10.05 6.62
C SER A 36 14.92 8.73 6.80
N PHE A 37 14.54 8.35 8.02
CA PHE A 37 13.90 7.04 8.26
C PHE A 37 12.41 7.02 7.88
N SER A 38 11.72 8.16 7.97
CA SER A 38 10.27 8.26 7.74
C SER A 38 9.90 8.02 6.27
N SER A 39 10.64 8.59 5.33
CA SER A 39 10.40 8.43 3.88
C SER A 39 10.66 6.99 3.40
N MET A 40 11.68 6.33 3.95
CA MET A 40 11.97 4.94 3.64
C MET A 40 10.85 4.01 4.13
N LEU A 41 10.38 4.19 5.37
CA LEU A 41 9.27 3.41 5.93
C LEU A 41 7.98 3.61 5.14
N LEU A 42 7.72 4.84 4.69
CA LEU A 42 6.55 5.15 3.86
C LEU A 42 6.61 4.41 2.51
N SER A 43 7.77 4.39 1.86
CA SER A 43 7.98 3.68 0.60
C SER A 43 7.71 2.17 0.74
N VAL A 44 8.14 1.57 1.84
CA VAL A 44 7.84 0.16 2.16
C VAL A 44 6.34 -0.06 2.33
N LYS A 45 5.66 0.85 3.05
CA LYS A 45 4.20 0.78 3.23
C LYS A 45 3.44 0.92 1.92
N VAL A 46 3.83 1.83 1.03
CA VAL A 46 3.19 1.99 -0.29
C VAL A 46 3.37 0.73 -1.11
N ARG A 47 4.57 0.14 -1.14
CA ARG A 47 4.82 -1.11 -1.83
C ARG A 47 3.98 -2.27 -1.26
N GLN A 48 3.86 -2.34 0.06
CA GLN A 48 2.98 -3.30 0.73
C GLN A 48 1.52 -3.09 0.33
N ALA A 49 1.05 -1.84 0.27
CA ALA A 49 -0.31 -1.49 -0.15
C ALA A 49 -0.60 -1.97 -1.59
N SER A 50 0.31 -1.68 -2.54
CA SER A 50 0.19 -2.14 -3.92
C SER A 50 0.21 -3.66 -4.03
N GLY A 51 1.06 -4.33 -3.25
CA GLY A 51 1.12 -5.79 -3.18
C GLY A 51 -0.16 -6.41 -2.63
N GLN A 52 -0.77 -5.80 -1.60
CA GLN A 52 -2.06 -6.24 -1.06
C GLN A 52 -3.19 -6.11 -2.10
N ILE A 53 -3.21 -5.01 -2.86
CA ILE A 53 -4.22 -4.79 -3.91
C ILE A 53 -4.09 -5.85 -5.01
N ALA A 54 -2.88 -6.06 -5.53
CA ALA A 54 -2.62 -7.09 -6.54
C ALA A 54 -3.00 -8.49 -6.02
N SER A 55 -2.56 -8.83 -4.79
CA SER A 55 -2.88 -10.12 -4.18
C SER A 55 -4.40 -10.31 -3.98
N LEU A 56 -5.15 -9.26 -3.67
CA LEU A 56 -6.60 -9.37 -3.49
C LEU A 56 -7.32 -9.60 -4.82
N ILE A 57 -6.88 -8.95 -5.89
CA ILE A 57 -7.46 -9.13 -7.23
C ILE A 57 -7.16 -10.53 -7.75
N GLU A 58 -5.91 -11.01 -7.61
CA GLU A 58 -5.57 -12.40 -7.95
C GLU A 58 -6.39 -13.39 -7.12
N ARG A 59 -6.60 -13.10 -5.83
CA ARG A 59 -7.48 -13.91 -4.98
C ARG A 59 -8.91 -13.90 -5.49
N ALA A 60 -9.46 -12.75 -5.88
CA ALA A 60 -10.81 -12.67 -6.45
C ALA A 60 -10.97 -13.57 -7.68
N ARG A 61 -9.97 -13.57 -8.57
CA ARG A 61 -9.94 -14.42 -9.77
C ARG A 61 -9.87 -15.91 -9.42
N LEU A 62 -8.99 -16.30 -8.50
CA LEU A 62 -8.87 -17.68 -8.05
C LEU A 62 -10.14 -18.18 -7.37
N GLU A 63 -10.75 -17.35 -6.52
CA GLU A 63 -11.99 -17.67 -5.81
C GLU A 63 -13.17 -17.77 -6.79
N ALA A 64 -13.25 -16.88 -7.78
CA ALA A 64 -14.30 -16.92 -8.80
C ALA A 64 -14.24 -18.20 -9.63
N GLY A 65 -13.04 -18.61 -10.05
CA GLY A 65 -12.81 -19.86 -10.79
C GLY A 65 -13.03 -21.10 -9.91
N THR A 66 -12.58 -21.08 -8.65
CA THR A 66 -12.70 -22.23 -7.73
C THR A 66 -14.14 -22.48 -7.32
N HIS A 67 -14.91 -21.42 -7.05
CA HIS A 67 -16.30 -21.52 -6.62
C HIS A 67 -17.30 -21.50 -7.78
N ASN A 68 -16.82 -21.35 -9.02
CA ASN A 68 -17.63 -21.17 -10.23
C ASN A 68 -18.76 -20.16 -10.02
N ARG A 69 -18.43 -19.05 -9.37
CA ARG A 69 -19.37 -17.99 -8.98
C ARG A 69 -18.71 -16.64 -9.18
N PRO A 70 -19.48 -15.61 -9.58
CA PRO A 70 -18.95 -14.27 -9.67
C PRO A 70 -18.56 -13.73 -8.30
N ILE A 71 -17.41 -13.06 -8.25
CA ILE A 71 -16.88 -12.37 -7.08
C ILE A 71 -16.92 -10.88 -7.36
N GLU A 72 -17.55 -10.12 -6.47
CA GLU A 72 -17.57 -8.66 -6.51
C GLU A 72 -16.45 -8.11 -5.62
N LEU A 73 -15.53 -7.35 -6.21
CA LEU A 73 -14.47 -6.67 -5.49
C LEU A 73 -14.91 -5.23 -5.21
N ARG A 74 -14.90 -4.83 -3.93
CA ARG A 74 -15.26 -3.49 -3.47
C ARG A 74 -14.04 -2.75 -2.93
N PHE A 75 -13.86 -1.50 -3.37
CA PHE A 75 -12.94 -0.53 -2.77
C PHE A 75 -13.72 0.48 -1.94
N TYR A 76 -13.29 0.71 -0.71
CA TYR A 76 -13.97 1.56 0.27
C TYR A 76 -13.21 2.84 0.57
N ARG A 77 -13.95 3.94 0.63
CA ARG A 77 -13.54 5.23 1.16
C ARG A 77 -14.57 5.75 2.15
N GLU A 78 -14.20 6.72 2.96
CA GLU A 78 -15.18 7.37 3.84
C GLU A 78 -16.22 8.15 3.03
N ALA A 79 -17.46 8.17 3.50
CA ALA A 79 -18.57 8.85 2.84
C ALA A 79 -18.36 10.36 2.76
N ASN A 80 -17.65 10.92 3.75
CA ASN A 80 -17.31 12.34 3.83
C ASN A 80 -16.25 12.77 2.80
N GLY A 81 -15.70 11.84 2.02
CA GLY A 81 -14.70 12.14 1.00
C GLY A 81 -13.39 11.40 1.21
N GLY A 82 -12.36 11.86 0.50
CA GLY A 82 -11.01 11.31 0.60
C GLY A 82 -10.74 10.12 -0.32
N HIS A 83 -9.67 9.41 0.01
CA HIS A 83 -9.09 8.34 -0.79
C HIS A 83 -9.59 6.97 -0.34
N TYR A 84 -9.45 5.96 -1.20
CA TYR A 84 -9.85 4.60 -0.84
C TYR A 84 -8.79 3.99 0.08
N THR A 85 -9.23 3.49 1.23
CA THR A 85 -8.35 3.00 2.30
C THR A 85 -8.62 1.54 2.67
N GLY A 86 -9.61 0.92 2.05
CA GLY A 86 -9.90 -0.49 2.28
C GLY A 86 -10.54 -1.17 1.09
N MET A 87 -10.58 -2.49 1.17
CA MET A 87 -11.08 -3.34 0.11
C MET A 87 -11.60 -4.67 0.66
N GLN A 88 -12.58 -5.26 -0.03
CA GLN A 88 -13.20 -6.51 0.39
C GLN A 88 -13.83 -7.24 -0.79
N LEU A 89 -13.82 -8.57 -0.74
CA LEU A 89 -14.49 -9.44 -1.71
C LEU A 89 -15.86 -9.88 -1.19
N PHE A 90 -16.85 -9.84 -2.08
CA PHE A 90 -18.21 -10.31 -1.90
C PHE A 90 -18.50 -11.41 -2.91
N ILE A 91 -19.31 -12.37 -2.50
CA ILE A 91 -19.79 -13.44 -3.36
C ILE A 91 -21.31 -13.37 -3.43
N LEU A 92 -21.86 -13.61 -4.61
CA LEU A 92 -23.30 -13.72 -4.78
C LEU A 92 -23.78 -15.07 -4.21
N ARG A 93 -24.65 -15.01 -3.20
CA ARG A 93 -25.40 -16.17 -2.68
C ARG A 93 -26.90 -15.95 -2.88
N ASP A 94 -27.69 -16.98 -2.63
CA ASP A 94 -29.14 -16.98 -2.87
C ASP A 94 -29.89 -15.84 -2.14
N ALA A 95 -29.33 -15.37 -1.02
CA ALA A 95 -29.86 -14.26 -0.21
C ALA A 95 -29.23 -12.88 -0.54
N GLY A 96 -28.45 -12.78 -1.63
CA GLY A 96 -27.74 -11.57 -2.05
C GLY A 96 -26.23 -11.62 -1.85
N MET A 97 -25.58 -10.46 -1.90
CA MET A 97 -24.12 -10.34 -1.77
C MET A 97 -23.69 -10.56 -0.31
N VAL A 98 -22.87 -11.59 -0.09
CA VAL A 98 -22.31 -11.93 1.22
C VAL A 98 -20.81 -11.67 1.20
N ALA A 99 -20.29 -11.09 2.28
CA ALA A 99 -18.85 -10.88 2.44
C ALA A 99 -18.12 -12.24 2.41
N HIS A 100 -17.21 -12.40 1.45
CA HIS A 100 -16.39 -13.62 1.32
C HIS A 100 -15.09 -13.52 2.10
N THR A 101 -14.57 -12.29 2.26
CA THR A 101 -13.32 -12.00 2.95
C THR A 101 -13.52 -10.97 4.05
N PRO A 102 -12.65 -10.93 5.08
CA PRO A 102 -12.64 -9.81 6.01
C PRO A 102 -12.32 -8.51 5.28
N PHE A 103 -12.73 -7.38 5.87
CA PHE A 103 -12.35 -6.07 5.38
C PHE A 103 -10.84 -5.87 5.51
N ILE A 104 -10.15 -5.66 4.39
CA ILE A 104 -8.70 -5.44 4.36
C ILE A 104 -8.46 -3.94 4.29
N ARG A 105 -7.81 -3.40 5.32
CA ARG A 105 -7.36 -2.00 5.36
C ARG A 105 -5.95 -1.91 4.79
N LEU A 106 -5.71 -0.87 3.98
CA LEU A 106 -4.37 -0.56 3.49
C LEU A 106 -3.46 -0.09 4.65
N PRO A 107 -2.13 -0.24 4.53
CA PRO A 107 -1.19 0.23 5.55
C PRO A 107 -1.44 1.69 5.91
N GLU A 108 -1.28 2.02 7.19
CA GLU A 108 -1.54 3.36 7.70
C GLU A 108 -0.70 4.42 6.96
N GLY A 109 -1.36 5.50 6.53
CA GLY A 109 -0.76 6.58 5.77
C GLY A 109 -0.72 6.33 4.26
N THR A 110 -1.21 5.18 3.77
CA THR A 110 -1.34 4.87 2.34
C THR A 110 -2.80 4.82 1.90
N ALA A 111 -3.05 5.13 0.63
CA ALA A 111 -4.38 5.05 0.05
C ALA A 111 -4.32 4.87 -1.47
N ILE A 112 -5.47 4.57 -2.07
CA ILE A 112 -5.66 4.63 -3.51
C ILE A 112 -6.28 5.99 -3.85
N ALA A 113 -5.62 6.73 -4.74
CA ALA A 113 -6.05 8.05 -5.17
C ALA A 113 -7.48 8.01 -5.74
N ASN A 114 -8.30 8.99 -5.38
CA ASN A 114 -9.67 9.13 -5.84
C ASN A 114 -9.78 10.28 -6.85
N ASP A 115 -8.91 10.23 -7.86
CA ASP A 115 -8.82 11.25 -8.91
C ASP A 115 -8.46 10.59 -10.25
N THR A 116 -8.10 11.41 -11.24
CA THR A 116 -7.79 11.00 -12.62
C THR A 116 -6.61 10.04 -12.74
N ARG A 117 -5.76 9.90 -11.72
CA ARG A 117 -4.64 8.95 -11.71
C ARG A 117 -5.12 7.51 -11.55
N SER A 118 -6.26 7.29 -10.90
CA SER A 118 -6.89 5.98 -10.74
C SER A 118 -8.02 5.81 -11.75
N SER A 119 -7.68 5.61 -13.03
CA SER A 119 -8.67 5.48 -14.10
C SER A 119 -9.72 4.41 -13.82
N LEU A 120 -9.37 3.29 -13.18
CA LEU A 120 -10.34 2.25 -12.80
C LEU A 120 -11.47 2.83 -11.93
N LEU A 121 -11.12 3.64 -10.93
CA LEU A 121 -12.09 4.18 -9.97
C LEU A 121 -12.93 5.31 -10.57
N GLN A 122 -12.50 5.88 -11.69
CA GLN A 122 -13.24 6.89 -12.44
C GLN A 122 -14.13 6.28 -13.54
N GLU A 123 -14.00 4.99 -13.82
CA GLU A 123 -14.82 4.38 -14.88
C GLU A 123 -16.33 4.46 -14.52
N PRO A 124 -17.17 4.91 -15.47
CA PRO A 124 -18.61 5.09 -15.21
C PRO A 124 -19.34 3.76 -15.01
N GLY A 125 -18.79 2.65 -15.51
CA GLY A 125 -19.37 1.31 -15.41
C GLY A 125 -19.15 0.60 -14.07
N LEU A 126 -18.39 1.18 -13.12
CA LEU A 126 -18.23 0.54 -11.81
C LEU A 126 -19.51 0.65 -10.98
N GLY A 127 -19.89 -0.45 -10.34
CA GLY A 127 -20.90 -0.46 -9.30
C GLY A 127 -20.50 0.47 -8.16
N ALA A 128 -21.46 1.18 -7.58
CA ALA A 128 -21.22 2.07 -6.46
C ALA A 128 -22.32 1.92 -5.41
N GLY A 129 -21.97 2.18 -4.15
CA GLY A 129 -22.94 2.17 -3.07
C GLY A 129 -22.36 2.72 -1.78
N THR A 130 -23.21 2.79 -0.75
CA THR A 130 -22.85 3.28 0.57
C THR A 130 -23.25 2.25 1.62
N THR A 131 -22.38 2.02 2.60
CA THR A 131 -22.64 1.17 3.76
C THR A 131 -22.19 1.90 5.03
N GLY A 132 -23.18 2.42 5.77
CA GLY A 132 -22.91 3.31 6.91
C GLY A 132 -22.08 4.53 6.50
N ALA A 133 -20.93 4.71 7.14
CA ALA A 133 -20.00 5.81 6.88
C ALA A 133 -19.04 5.55 5.69
N TRP A 134 -19.22 4.46 4.94
CA TRP A 134 -18.33 4.09 3.83
C TRP A 134 -19.04 4.17 2.49
N THR A 135 -18.40 4.77 1.50
CA THR A 135 -18.80 4.69 0.10
C THR A 135 -17.85 3.75 -0.63
N TYR A 136 -18.37 2.94 -1.53
CA TYR A 136 -17.56 2.01 -2.31
C TYR A 136 -17.74 2.14 -3.81
N ARG A 137 -16.70 1.73 -4.53
CA ARG A 137 -16.71 1.43 -5.97
C ARG A 137 -16.38 -0.05 -6.14
N SER A 138 -17.00 -0.69 -7.11
CA SER A 138 -16.92 -2.14 -7.27
C SER A 138 -16.98 -2.59 -8.71
N PHE A 139 -16.36 -3.72 -8.97
CA PHE A 139 -16.48 -4.44 -10.23
C PHE A 139 -16.56 -5.94 -9.94
N GLU A 140 -17.15 -6.66 -10.88
CA GLU A 140 -17.34 -8.11 -10.78
C GLU A 140 -16.29 -8.85 -11.60
N VAL A 141 -15.79 -9.95 -11.04
CA VAL A 141 -14.95 -10.94 -11.72
C VAL A 141 -15.78 -12.22 -11.85
N ALA A 142 -16.09 -12.60 -13.07
CA ALA A 142 -16.82 -13.81 -13.41
C ALA A 142 -15.93 -15.06 -13.25
N SER A 143 -16.55 -16.24 -13.26
CA SER A 143 -15.87 -17.53 -13.03
C SER A 143 -14.88 -17.92 -14.14
N ASP A 144 -15.05 -17.39 -15.34
CA ASP A 144 -14.11 -17.51 -16.47
C ASP A 144 -12.94 -16.51 -16.37
N GLY A 145 -12.96 -15.62 -15.38
CA GLY A 145 -11.98 -14.56 -15.18
C GLY A 145 -12.32 -13.27 -15.94
N GLU A 146 -13.42 -13.25 -16.70
CA GLU A 146 -13.90 -12.02 -17.33
C GLU A 146 -14.33 -11.01 -16.25
N THR A 147 -14.20 -9.72 -16.52
CA THR A 147 -14.74 -8.70 -15.61
C THR A 147 -15.87 -7.91 -16.25
N ASN A 148 -16.71 -7.30 -15.42
CA ASN A 148 -17.71 -6.33 -15.88
C ASN A 148 -17.12 -4.93 -16.16
N LEU A 149 -15.80 -4.84 -16.34
CA LEU A 149 -15.14 -3.60 -16.71
C LEU A 149 -15.33 -3.33 -18.21
N PRO A 150 -15.35 -2.04 -18.63
CA PRO A 150 -15.45 -1.72 -20.05
C PRO A 150 -14.28 -2.34 -20.81
N ARG A 151 -14.59 -3.17 -21.81
CA ARG A 151 -13.60 -3.77 -22.70
C ARG A 151 -12.86 -2.66 -23.43
N ARG A 152 -11.61 -2.43 -23.05
CA ARG A 152 -10.70 -1.44 -23.64
C ARG A 152 -9.38 -2.12 -24.00
N GLU A 153 -8.71 -1.60 -25.02
CA GLU A 153 -7.37 -2.05 -25.42
C GLU A 153 -6.29 -1.69 -24.38
N LEU A 154 -6.57 -0.75 -23.46
CA LEU A 154 -5.63 -0.25 -22.45
C LEU A 154 -5.99 -0.76 -21.05
N SER A 155 -4.96 -1.16 -20.29
CA SER A 155 -5.11 -1.52 -18.88
C SER A 155 -5.61 -0.34 -18.04
N LEU A 156 -6.52 -0.62 -17.11
CA LEU A 156 -7.02 0.36 -16.14
C LEU A 156 -6.05 0.48 -14.97
N CYS A 157 -5.94 1.67 -14.39
CA CYS A 157 -4.92 1.99 -13.39
C CYS A 157 -5.54 2.30 -12.04
N LEU A 158 -4.92 1.81 -10.97
CA LEU A 158 -5.10 2.27 -9.60
C LEU A 158 -3.80 2.92 -9.13
N ALA A 159 -3.87 4.21 -8.82
CA ALA A 159 -2.73 4.95 -8.29
C ALA A 159 -2.70 4.81 -6.76
N VAL A 160 -1.65 4.19 -6.25
CA VAL A 160 -1.44 3.89 -4.83
C VAL A 160 -0.26 4.71 -4.35
N GLY A 161 -0.38 5.37 -3.20
CA GLY A 161 0.68 6.23 -2.67
C GLY A 161 0.41 6.58 -1.22
N SER A 162 1.30 7.41 -0.66
CA SER A 162 1.00 8.00 0.64
C SER A 162 -0.10 9.04 0.52
N VAL A 163 -0.92 9.18 1.57
CA VAL A 163 -1.98 10.21 1.60
C VAL A 163 -1.39 11.62 1.45
N GLN A 164 -0.20 11.85 2.00
CA GLN A 164 0.50 13.14 1.88
C GLN A 164 0.90 13.43 0.43
N GLU A 165 1.52 12.48 -0.28
CA GLU A 165 1.93 12.65 -1.68
C GLU A 165 0.72 12.72 -2.62
N ILE A 166 -0.32 11.93 -2.36
CA ILE A 166 -1.56 11.96 -3.13
C ILE A 166 -2.20 13.34 -3.03
N ASN A 167 -2.28 13.93 -1.82
CA ASN A 167 -2.82 15.27 -1.60
C ASN A 167 -1.90 16.39 -2.13
N ALA A 168 -0.58 16.24 -1.99
CA ALA A 168 0.39 17.22 -2.49
C ALA A 168 0.40 17.27 -4.03
N SER A 169 0.13 16.13 -4.68
CA SER A 169 -0.05 16.02 -6.13
C SER A 169 -1.47 16.46 -6.55
N ALA A 170 -1.89 17.66 -6.15
CA ALA A 170 -3.22 18.21 -6.45
C ALA A 170 -3.41 18.61 -7.92
N ASN A 171 -2.35 18.61 -8.74
CA ASN A 171 -2.39 19.08 -10.14
C ASN A 171 -2.41 17.95 -11.19
N GLY A 172 -2.87 16.74 -10.86
CA GLY A 172 -3.12 15.70 -11.87
C GLY A 172 -1.87 15.21 -12.62
N ALA A 173 -0.67 15.49 -12.10
CA ALA A 173 0.56 14.95 -12.65
C ALA A 173 0.59 13.45 -12.37
N LYS A 174 0.41 12.66 -13.43
CA LYS A 174 0.47 11.19 -13.43
C LYS A 174 1.83 10.64 -12.96
N ASP A 175 2.83 11.50 -12.80
CA ASP A 175 4.24 11.20 -12.51
C ASP A 175 4.74 11.74 -11.16
N ALA A 176 3.88 11.94 -10.15
CA ALA A 176 4.38 12.34 -8.84
C ALA A 176 5.29 11.24 -8.22
N PRO A 177 6.52 11.59 -7.79
CA PRO A 177 7.45 10.64 -7.21
C PRO A 177 6.83 10.03 -5.95
N GLY A 178 6.90 8.69 -5.81
CA GLY A 178 6.33 7.95 -4.67
C GLY A 178 5.00 7.25 -4.94
N LEU A 179 4.37 7.45 -6.10
CA LEU A 179 3.19 6.68 -6.50
C LEU A 179 3.54 5.38 -7.23
N PHE A 180 2.81 4.33 -6.89
CA PHE A 180 2.82 3.04 -7.55
C PHE A 180 1.51 2.87 -8.32
N ALA A 181 1.60 2.45 -9.58
CA ALA A 181 0.46 2.13 -10.40
C ALA A 181 0.20 0.62 -10.35
N VAL A 182 -1.01 0.21 -9.96
CA VAL A 182 -1.49 -1.16 -10.17
C VAL A 182 -2.33 -1.14 -11.43
N LEU A 183 -1.79 -1.75 -12.49
CA LEU A 183 -2.47 -1.92 -13.77
C LEU A 183 -3.32 -3.19 -13.72
N ILE A 184 -4.54 -3.09 -14.21
CA ILE A 184 -5.52 -4.17 -14.25
C ILE A 184 -5.96 -4.33 -15.70
N ASP A 185 -5.87 -5.56 -16.20
CA ASP A 185 -6.47 -5.93 -17.47
C ASP A 185 -8.00 -6.05 -17.31
N PRO A 186 -8.79 -5.24 -18.04
CA PRO A 186 -10.25 -5.25 -17.90
C PRO A 186 -10.89 -6.54 -18.43
N VAL A 187 -10.19 -7.33 -19.25
CA VAL A 187 -10.72 -8.59 -19.77
C VAL A 187 -10.47 -9.70 -18.78
N VAL A 188 -9.22 -9.92 -18.35
CA VAL A 188 -8.86 -11.13 -17.57
C VAL A 188 -8.59 -10.89 -16.08
N ALA A 189 -8.87 -9.68 -15.58
CA ALA A 189 -8.56 -9.24 -14.23
C ALA A 189 -7.07 -9.37 -13.81
N SER A 190 -6.16 -9.57 -14.76
CA SER A 190 -4.73 -9.77 -14.43
C SER A 190 -4.12 -8.48 -13.92
N THR A 191 -3.25 -8.59 -12.93
CA THR A 191 -2.62 -7.41 -12.32
C THR A 191 -1.14 -7.28 -12.63
N ARG A 192 -0.68 -6.04 -12.83
CA ARG A 192 0.74 -5.71 -12.92
C ARG A 192 1.03 -4.48 -12.09
N VAL A 193 1.92 -4.62 -11.11
CA VAL A 193 2.40 -3.49 -10.31
C VAL A 193 3.57 -2.83 -11.06
N VAL A 194 3.44 -1.54 -11.31
CA VAL A 194 4.48 -0.69 -11.90
C VAL A 194 4.85 0.36 -10.86
N GLY A 195 6.02 0.19 -10.26
CA GLY A 195 6.66 1.21 -9.43
C GLY A 195 7.66 1.99 -10.25
N ARG A 196 7.71 3.30 -10.07
CA ARG A 196 8.81 4.15 -10.53
C ARG A 196 9.67 4.57 -9.35
#